data_AF-A0AAD5ZWT8-F1
#
_entry.id   AF-A0AAD5ZWT8-F1
#
_cell.length_a   1.000
_cell.length_b   1.000
_cell.length_c   1.000
_cell.angle_alpha   90.00
_cell.angle_beta   90.00
_cell.angle_gamma   90.00
#
_symmetry.space_group_name_H-M   'P 1'
#
loop_
_entity.id
_entity.type
_entity.pdbx_description
1 polymer ?
#
loop_
_entity_poly.entity_id
_entity_poly.type
_entity_poly.pdbx_seq_one_letter_code
_entity_poly.pdbx_strand_id
1 'polypeptide(L)'
;MSDDSLHILVFPWLAFGHMLPFLELSKSLAKRAHRITYVSTPRNIQRLRQTQPDLSPLIHFLSFPLPSVKHLPQAAEDTREIPIEKVGYLKKAFDGLEAPFSAFFKSACADKSTRLDWVIIDFAPHWVPNIAQEHGVPCTLFSVFAATTSVFMGPCSELIGGSRTSPKDFTVSPSWVPFPSNLALRPHEARFIPYFYAKNESDISDAERLATVISRSKFVCVKSSYSHESKWLSLLSKLFEKEVVPVGLLPPSIDKDKSPIKKSTTALGEVDVIDWLDQRPAESVLYIAFGSEAALSIELLHELALGIEMSKVPFIWALRKPTSVSEDTRILPEGFEERTKDIGVVTGWVPQMRVLAHASVGGHLTHCGWSSVVENFQFGHPLVQLPICNDQGLNDRILEEKMVGLVVPRDDETGDFSREDVAKVVRVLMEEEEGKVIRHNAKQLKEIFANRASHEKHIDDFVEKLKKFKQDV
;
A
#
# COMPACT_ATOMS: atom_id res chain seq x y z
N MET A 1 -2.26 19.21 -30.92
CA MET A 1 -2.55 18.34 -29.77
C MET A 1 -3.91 17.72 -30.05
N SER A 2 -4.08 16.41 -29.90
CA SER A 2 -5.39 15.80 -30.17
C SER A 2 -6.43 16.38 -29.20
N ASP A 3 -7.65 16.55 -29.68
CA ASP A 3 -8.81 17.11 -28.95
C ASP A 3 -9.25 16.24 -27.73
N ASP A 4 -8.46 15.22 -27.39
CA ASP A 4 -8.82 14.10 -26.52
C ASP A 4 -7.81 13.89 -25.37
N SER A 5 -6.79 14.77 -25.26
CA SER A 5 -5.81 14.76 -24.17
C SER A 5 -6.34 15.49 -22.95
N LEU A 6 -6.30 14.84 -21.78
CA LEU A 6 -6.61 15.44 -20.49
C LEU A 6 -5.36 15.98 -19.78
N HIS A 7 -5.51 17.07 -19.03
CA HIS A 7 -4.54 17.52 -18.02
C HIS A 7 -5.06 17.20 -16.62
N ILE A 8 -4.43 16.23 -15.96
CA ILE A 8 -4.90 15.63 -14.71
C ILE A 8 -3.93 15.99 -13.58
N LEU A 9 -4.44 16.56 -12.49
CA LEU A 9 -3.68 16.74 -11.25
C LEU A 9 -3.84 15.50 -10.36
N VAL A 10 -2.74 15.06 -9.77
CA VAL A 10 -2.67 13.86 -8.93
C VAL A 10 -2.04 14.24 -7.59
N PHE A 11 -2.75 14.05 -6.47
CA PHE A 11 -2.28 14.46 -5.14
C PHE A 11 -2.47 13.35 -4.09
N PRO A 12 -1.47 12.48 -3.90
CA PRO A 12 -1.49 11.40 -2.90
C PRO A 12 -1.23 11.89 -1.46
N TRP A 13 -1.59 11.06 -0.48
CA TRP A 13 -1.08 11.18 0.88
C TRP A 13 0.44 10.90 0.95
N LEU A 14 1.16 11.54 1.88
CA LEU A 14 2.62 11.47 2.04
C LEU A 14 3.09 10.19 2.74
N ALA A 15 2.68 9.05 2.20
CA ALA A 15 3.13 7.71 2.58
C ALA A 15 3.47 6.94 1.30
N PHE A 16 4.50 6.10 1.32
CA PHE A 16 4.96 5.44 0.08
C PHE A 16 3.97 4.38 -0.41
N GLY A 17 3.19 3.79 0.51
CA GLY A 17 2.05 2.94 0.17
C GLY A 17 0.97 3.65 -0.65
N HIS A 18 0.91 4.98 -0.61
CA HIS A 18 -0.02 5.82 -1.36
C HIS A 18 0.63 6.44 -2.60
N MET A 19 1.82 7.04 -2.44
CA MET A 19 2.53 7.72 -3.53
C MET A 19 2.88 6.79 -4.68
N LEU A 20 3.34 5.56 -4.41
CA LEU A 20 3.74 4.61 -5.45
C LEU A 20 2.55 4.17 -6.34
N PRO A 21 1.40 3.73 -5.80
CA PRO A 21 0.21 3.46 -6.64
C PRO A 21 -0.26 4.67 -7.44
N PHE A 22 -0.26 5.87 -6.86
CA PHE A 22 -0.61 7.10 -7.57
C PHE A 22 0.37 7.36 -8.73
N LEU A 23 1.65 7.05 -8.55
CA LEU A 23 2.66 7.20 -9.60
C LEU A 23 2.48 6.15 -10.70
N GLU A 24 2.15 4.90 -10.36
CA GLU A 24 1.83 3.87 -11.37
C GLU A 24 0.58 4.22 -12.17
N LEU A 25 -0.48 4.73 -11.52
CA LEU A 25 -1.65 5.25 -12.23
C LEU A 25 -1.27 6.41 -13.17
N SER A 26 -0.45 7.35 -12.69
CA SER A 26 0.05 8.49 -13.46
C SER A 26 0.81 8.05 -14.72
N LYS A 27 1.67 7.02 -14.60
CA LYS A 27 2.35 6.44 -15.76
C LYS A 27 1.39 5.82 -16.75
N SER A 28 0.40 5.08 -16.27
CA SER A 28 -0.59 4.43 -17.15
C SER A 28 -1.44 5.44 -17.91
N LEU A 29 -1.79 6.58 -17.28
CA LEU A 29 -2.46 7.70 -17.94
C LEU A 29 -1.53 8.43 -18.91
N ALA A 30 -0.27 8.66 -18.55
CA ALA A 30 0.72 9.30 -19.41
C ALA A 30 1.05 8.47 -20.66
N LYS A 31 1.04 7.13 -20.57
CA LYS A 31 1.16 6.24 -21.74
C LYS A 31 0.03 6.44 -22.75
N ARG A 32 -1.14 6.93 -22.30
CA ARG A 32 -2.32 7.26 -23.12
C ARG A 32 -2.32 8.73 -23.56
N ALA A 33 -1.15 9.36 -23.58
CA ALA A 33 -0.93 10.73 -24.01
C ALA A 33 -1.62 11.81 -23.14
N HIS A 34 -1.98 11.50 -21.89
CA HIS A 34 -2.49 12.49 -20.95
C HIS A 34 -1.36 13.20 -20.19
N ARG A 35 -1.55 14.49 -19.90
CA ARG A 35 -0.60 15.30 -19.13
C ARG A 35 -0.92 15.16 -17.65
N ILE A 36 0.08 14.88 -16.83
CA ILE A 36 -0.07 14.68 -15.39
C ILE A 36 0.71 15.74 -14.62
N THR A 37 0.04 16.41 -13.68
CA THR A 37 0.70 17.18 -12.62
C THR A 37 0.69 16.34 -11.34
N TYR A 38 1.82 15.73 -11.00
CA TYR A 38 1.97 14.93 -9.79
C TYR A 38 2.46 15.79 -8.63
N VAL A 39 1.64 15.96 -7.60
CA VAL A 39 1.89 16.85 -6.47
C VAL A 39 2.50 16.06 -5.30
N SER A 40 3.63 16.53 -4.79
CA SER A 40 4.24 16.00 -3.57
C SER A 40 5.27 16.99 -3.00
N THR A 41 5.99 16.61 -1.95
CA THR A 41 7.02 17.44 -1.31
C THR A 41 8.40 17.25 -1.97
N PRO A 42 9.35 18.18 -1.79
CA PRO A 42 10.63 18.17 -2.51
C PRO A 42 11.44 16.87 -2.40
N ARG A 43 11.66 16.35 -1.18
CA ARG A 43 12.45 15.14 -0.95
C ARG A 43 11.70 13.88 -1.39
N ASN A 44 10.38 13.86 -1.27
CA ASN A 44 9.56 12.76 -1.79
C ASN A 44 9.64 12.67 -3.31
N ILE A 45 9.58 13.80 -4.03
CA ILE A 45 9.78 13.83 -5.49
C ILE A 45 11.17 13.28 -5.86
N GLN A 46 12.21 13.69 -5.14
CA GLN A 46 13.56 13.17 -5.36
C GLN A 46 13.62 11.64 -5.18
N ARG A 47 13.05 11.13 -4.09
CA ARG A 47 12.99 9.69 -3.79
C ARG A 47 12.23 8.91 -4.86
N LEU A 48 11.06 9.40 -5.29
CA LEU A 48 10.26 8.77 -6.33
C LEU A 48 11.05 8.66 -7.65
N ARG A 49 11.72 9.76 -8.06
CA ARG A 49 12.58 9.77 -9.26
C ARG A 49 13.78 8.83 -9.15
N GLN A 50 14.38 8.72 -7.97
CA GLN A 50 15.49 7.78 -7.74
C GLN A 50 15.04 6.32 -7.85
N THR A 51 13.85 6.01 -7.31
CA THR A 51 13.30 4.65 -7.38
C THR A 51 12.79 4.30 -8.77
N GLN A 52 12.44 5.29 -9.58
CA GLN A 52 11.82 5.09 -10.88
C GLN A 52 12.32 6.13 -11.90
N PRO A 53 13.47 5.89 -12.55
CA PRO A 53 14.10 6.88 -13.43
C PRO A 53 13.39 7.04 -14.79
N ASP A 54 12.70 6.00 -15.27
CA ASP A 54 12.06 5.96 -16.59
C ASP A 54 10.66 6.61 -16.58
N LEU A 55 10.59 7.91 -16.27
CA LEU A 55 9.33 8.66 -16.22
C LEU A 55 9.01 9.30 -17.57
N SER A 56 7.73 9.25 -17.94
CA SER A 56 7.23 9.92 -19.14
C SER A 56 7.42 11.44 -19.04
N PRO A 57 7.80 12.14 -20.13
CA PRO A 57 7.89 13.60 -20.14
C PRO A 57 6.52 14.29 -19.91
N LEU A 58 5.42 13.54 -20.01
CA LEU A 58 4.07 14.02 -19.71
C LEU A 58 3.76 14.04 -18.20
N ILE A 59 4.65 13.53 -17.35
CA ILE A 59 4.50 13.60 -15.89
C ILE A 59 5.36 14.74 -15.36
N HIS A 60 4.70 15.81 -14.94
CA HIS A 60 5.32 16.97 -14.33
C HIS A 60 5.13 16.90 -12.82
N PHE A 61 6.25 16.87 -12.08
CA PHE A 61 6.20 16.94 -10.62
C PHE A 61 6.07 18.39 -10.18
N LEU A 62 5.06 18.65 -9.36
CA LEU A 62 4.84 19.93 -8.70
C LEU A 62 5.17 19.77 -7.21
N SER A 63 6.08 20.62 -6.73
CA SER A 63 6.58 20.55 -5.37
C SER A 63 5.90 21.57 -4.46
N PHE A 64 5.40 21.10 -3.31
CA PHE A 64 4.97 21.95 -2.21
C PHE A 64 5.79 21.63 -0.95
N PRO A 65 6.65 22.54 -0.50
CA PRO A 65 7.31 22.41 0.80
C PRO A 65 6.30 22.45 1.94
N LEU A 66 6.43 21.52 2.90
CA LEU A 66 5.56 21.53 4.07
C LEU A 66 5.85 22.74 4.97
N PRO A 67 4.82 23.41 5.50
CA PRO A 67 5.00 24.43 6.52
C PRO A 67 5.55 23.80 7.80
N SER A 68 6.31 24.59 8.57
CA SER A 68 6.82 24.13 9.86
C SER A 68 5.69 23.97 10.88
N VAL A 69 5.63 22.80 11.51
CA VAL A 69 4.69 22.48 12.58
C VAL A 69 5.46 22.05 13.82
N LYS A 70 5.09 22.59 14.98
CA LYS A 70 5.69 22.22 16.27
C LYS A 70 5.57 20.71 16.47
N HIS A 71 6.62 20.05 16.97
CA HIS A 71 6.72 18.60 17.20
C HIS A 71 6.93 17.71 15.96
N LEU A 72 6.84 18.27 14.75
CA LEU A 72 7.26 17.61 13.51
C LEU A 72 8.75 17.92 13.24
N PRO A 73 9.62 16.90 13.03
CA PRO A 73 11.00 17.15 12.63
C PRO A 73 11.07 17.95 11.33
N GLN A 74 11.93 18.97 11.27
CA GLN A 74 11.99 19.91 10.13
C GLN A 74 12.24 19.22 8.77
N ALA A 75 12.98 18.11 8.78
CA ALA A 75 13.32 17.38 7.56
C ALA A 75 12.28 16.30 7.17
N ALA A 76 11.28 16.02 8.03
CA ALA A 76 10.32 14.96 7.81
C ALA A 76 9.27 15.37 6.77
N GLU A 77 9.19 14.60 5.69
CA GLU A 77 8.24 14.82 4.61
C GLU A 77 7.33 13.62 4.34
N ASP A 78 7.58 12.47 4.96
CA ASP A 78 6.73 11.28 4.81
C ASP A 78 6.65 10.46 6.11
N THR A 79 5.69 9.54 6.16
CA THR A 79 5.39 8.70 7.33
C THR A 79 6.54 7.79 7.77
N ARG A 80 7.56 7.53 6.94
CA ARG A 80 8.73 6.70 7.31
C ARG A 80 9.79 7.48 8.09
N GLU A 81 9.74 8.80 8.00
CA GLU A 81 10.71 9.68 8.69
C GLU A 81 10.27 10.03 10.12
N ILE A 82 9.10 9.54 10.54
CA ILE A 82 8.51 9.86 11.83
C ILE A 82 7.88 8.63 12.48
N PRO A 83 7.88 8.57 13.83
CA PRO A 83 7.05 7.63 14.57
C PRO A 83 5.54 7.83 14.32
N ILE A 84 4.76 6.76 14.54
CA ILE A 84 3.32 6.73 14.26
C ILE A 84 2.54 7.82 15.04
N GLU A 85 2.94 8.10 16.28
CA GLU A 85 2.33 9.12 17.13
C GLU A 85 2.55 10.55 16.62
N LYS A 86 3.47 10.76 15.66
CA LYS A 86 3.70 12.05 15.04
C LYS A 86 2.98 12.25 13.71
N VAL A 87 2.28 11.23 13.20
CA VAL A 87 1.62 11.28 11.89
C VAL A 87 0.53 12.35 11.84
N GLY A 88 -0.16 12.65 12.94
CA GLY A 88 -1.14 13.73 12.94
C GLY A 88 -0.53 15.14 12.86
N TYR A 89 0.71 15.36 13.33
CA TYR A 89 1.45 16.60 13.06
C TYR A 89 1.86 16.71 11.58
N LEU A 90 2.18 15.59 10.92
CA LEU A 90 2.43 15.57 9.48
C LEU A 90 1.16 15.93 8.69
N LYS A 91 -0.01 15.43 9.12
CA LYS A 91 -1.31 15.82 8.55
C LYS A 91 -1.60 17.30 8.75
N LYS A 92 -1.26 17.86 9.92
CA LYS A 92 -1.40 19.29 10.19
C LYS A 92 -0.53 20.13 9.26
N ALA A 93 0.71 19.70 9.01
CA ALA A 93 1.58 20.36 8.06
C ALA A 93 1.02 20.25 6.62
N PHE A 94 0.52 19.07 6.26
CA PHE A 94 -0.11 18.83 4.96
C PHE A 94 -1.35 19.71 4.74
N ASP A 95 -2.20 19.91 5.74
CA ASP A 95 -3.35 20.81 5.66
C ASP A 95 -2.94 22.28 5.55
N GLY A 96 -1.80 22.65 6.13
CA GLY A 96 -1.20 23.97 5.91
C GLY A 96 -0.81 24.25 4.45
N LEU A 97 -0.88 23.26 3.55
CA LEU A 97 -0.73 23.45 2.10
C LEU A 97 -1.98 24.01 1.42
N GLU A 98 -3.14 24.09 2.09
CA GLU A 98 -4.40 24.52 1.49
C GLU A 98 -4.29 25.90 0.82
N ALA A 99 -3.78 26.90 1.53
CA ALA A 99 -3.63 28.27 1.01
C ALA A 99 -2.66 28.37 -0.19
N PRO A 100 -1.40 27.87 -0.12
CA PRO A 100 -0.51 27.91 -1.28
C PRO A 100 -1.03 27.06 -2.45
N PHE A 101 -1.69 25.93 -2.18
CA PHE A 101 -2.30 25.12 -3.24
C PHE A 101 -3.47 25.85 -3.91
N SER A 102 -4.34 26.52 -3.15
CA SER A 102 -5.45 27.31 -3.69
C SER A 102 -4.95 28.40 -4.63
N ALA A 103 -3.89 29.12 -4.23
CA ALA A 103 -3.26 30.13 -5.09
C ALA A 103 -2.70 29.54 -6.39
N PHE A 104 -2.01 28.40 -6.31
CA PHE A 104 -1.56 27.66 -7.49
C PHE A 104 -2.73 27.23 -8.38
N PHE A 105 -3.76 26.62 -7.80
CA PHE A 105 -4.89 26.05 -8.53
C PHE A 105 -5.65 27.12 -9.31
N LYS A 106 -5.87 28.29 -8.67
CA LYS A 106 -6.44 29.46 -9.31
C LYS A 106 -5.61 29.92 -10.52
N SER A 107 -4.29 29.97 -10.38
CA SER A 107 -3.38 30.35 -11.47
C SER A 107 -3.43 29.33 -12.61
N ALA A 108 -3.38 28.03 -12.29
CA ALA A 108 -3.44 26.96 -13.28
C ALA A 108 -4.78 26.98 -14.06
N CYS A 109 -5.89 27.27 -13.38
CA CYS A 109 -7.20 27.32 -14.02
C CYS A 109 -7.44 28.59 -14.86
N ALA A 110 -6.68 29.66 -14.63
CA ALA A 110 -6.79 30.93 -15.35
C ALA A 110 -6.12 30.91 -16.73
N ASP A 111 -5.07 30.10 -16.90
CA ASP A 111 -4.38 29.93 -18.18
C ASP A 111 -4.91 28.71 -18.94
N LYS A 112 -5.43 28.95 -20.16
CA LYS A 112 -5.97 27.89 -21.02
C LYS A 112 -4.98 26.76 -21.31
N SER A 113 -3.68 27.03 -21.32
CA SER A 113 -2.64 26.05 -21.63
C SER A 113 -2.28 25.14 -20.45
N THR A 114 -2.65 25.54 -19.22
CA THR A 114 -2.37 24.81 -17.98
C THR A 114 -3.64 24.45 -17.19
N ARG A 115 -4.82 24.77 -17.75
CA ARG A 115 -6.12 24.46 -17.16
C ARG A 115 -6.25 22.97 -16.91
N LEU A 116 -6.56 22.63 -15.67
CA LEU A 116 -6.78 21.27 -15.22
C LEU A 116 -8.16 20.79 -15.67
N ASP A 117 -8.21 19.56 -16.17
CA ASP A 117 -9.45 18.87 -16.56
C ASP A 117 -9.99 18.01 -15.42
N TRP A 118 -9.10 17.45 -14.60
CA TRP A 118 -9.44 16.53 -13.50
C TRP A 118 -8.48 16.64 -12.34
N VAL A 119 -8.99 16.31 -11.15
CA VAL A 119 -8.18 16.10 -9.95
C VAL A 119 -8.42 14.69 -9.42
N ILE A 120 -7.35 13.92 -9.28
CA ILE A 120 -7.34 12.60 -8.63
C ILE A 120 -6.63 12.76 -7.29
N ILE A 121 -7.34 12.49 -6.20
CA ILE A 121 -6.83 12.72 -4.84
C ILE A 121 -6.99 11.51 -3.94
N ASP A 122 -6.21 11.52 -2.86
CA ASP A 122 -6.33 10.62 -1.73
C ASP A 122 -7.29 11.17 -0.66
N PHE A 123 -7.44 10.48 0.48
CA PHE A 123 -8.25 10.94 1.61
C PHE A 123 -7.68 12.20 2.29
N ALA A 124 -6.35 12.30 2.43
CA ALA A 124 -5.70 13.37 3.18
C ALA A 124 -5.96 14.80 2.65
N PRO A 125 -5.85 15.09 1.34
CA PRO A 125 -6.17 16.40 0.74
C PRO A 125 -7.68 16.70 0.65
N HIS A 126 -8.40 16.49 1.76
CA HIS A 126 -9.85 16.67 1.88
C HIS A 126 -10.37 18.08 1.56
N TRP A 127 -9.49 19.09 1.61
CA TRP A 127 -9.79 20.48 1.24
C TRP A 127 -9.72 20.75 -0.27
N VAL A 128 -9.02 19.90 -1.05
CA VAL A 128 -8.85 20.08 -2.51
C VAL A 128 -10.17 20.06 -3.28
N PRO A 129 -11.17 19.18 -2.99
CA PRO A 129 -12.43 19.18 -3.72
C PRO A 129 -13.18 20.50 -3.69
N ASN A 130 -13.13 21.25 -2.58
CA ASN A 130 -13.78 22.56 -2.50
C ASN A 130 -13.10 23.58 -3.42
N ILE A 131 -11.76 23.63 -3.39
CA ILE A 131 -10.96 24.49 -4.29
C ILE A 131 -11.24 24.14 -5.76
N ALA A 132 -11.26 22.85 -6.11
CA ALA A 132 -11.50 22.42 -7.47
C ALA A 132 -12.92 22.79 -7.94
N GLN A 133 -13.92 22.65 -7.06
CA GLN A 133 -15.31 23.01 -7.33
C GLN A 133 -15.46 24.52 -7.63
N GLU A 134 -14.76 25.40 -6.92
CA GLU A 134 -14.77 26.86 -7.17
C GLU A 134 -14.31 27.24 -8.59
N HIS A 135 -13.55 26.36 -9.24
CA HIS A 135 -13.01 26.55 -10.58
C HIS A 135 -13.65 25.64 -11.64
N GLY A 136 -14.70 24.90 -11.28
CA GLY A 136 -15.43 23.99 -12.16
C GLY A 136 -14.61 22.77 -12.60
N VAL A 137 -13.63 22.34 -11.81
CA VAL A 137 -12.82 21.15 -12.10
C VAL A 137 -13.34 19.97 -11.27
N PRO A 138 -13.73 18.85 -11.89
CA PRO A 138 -14.22 17.68 -11.16
C PRO A 138 -13.09 16.92 -10.43
N CYS A 139 -13.45 16.30 -9.30
CA CYS A 139 -12.55 15.46 -8.51
C CYS A 139 -13.02 14.01 -8.45
N THR A 140 -12.08 13.09 -8.29
CA THR A 140 -12.32 11.69 -7.89
C THR A 140 -11.35 11.26 -6.81
N LEU A 141 -11.84 10.50 -5.83
CA LEU A 141 -11.02 9.70 -4.93
C LEU A 141 -10.32 8.62 -5.75
N PHE A 142 -9.04 8.39 -5.48
CA PHE A 142 -8.37 7.14 -5.81
C PHE A 142 -7.98 6.42 -4.51
N SER A 143 -8.76 5.39 -4.16
CA SER A 143 -8.49 4.55 -3.00
C SER A 143 -7.43 3.51 -3.33
N VAL A 144 -6.31 3.56 -2.61
CA VAL A 144 -5.24 2.55 -2.69
C VAL A 144 -5.50 1.31 -1.83
N PHE A 145 -6.56 1.35 -1.01
CA PHE A 145 -7.04 0.21 -0.23
C PHE A 145 -7.76 -0.80 -1.12
N ALA A 146 -7.83 -2.05 -0.66
CA ALA A 146 -8.72 -3.05 -1.24
C ALA A 146 -10.19 -2.59 -1.17
N ALA A 147 -11.02 -3.08 -2.09
CA ALA A 147 -12.45 -2.77 -2.07
C ALA A 147 -13.10 -3.32 -0.78
N THR A 148 -12.63 -4.47 -0.30
CA THR A 148 -13.02 -5.09 0.97
C THR A 148 -12.78 -4.17 2.17
N THR A 149 -11.60 -3.55 2.29
CA THR A 149 -11.28 -2.58 3.34
C THR A 149 -12.22 -1.38 3.28
N SER A 150 -12.50 -0.87 2.08
CA SER A 150 -13.42 0.26 1.91
C SER A 150 -14.87 -0.11 2.28
N VAL A 151 -15.31 -1.33 1.94
CA VAL A 151 -16.60 -1.87 2.40
C VAL A 151 -16.63 -2.02 3.92
N PHE A 152 -15.53 -2.48 4.53
CA PHE A 152 -15.44 -2.64 5.98
C PHE A 152 -15.60 -1.31 6.71
N MET A 153 -15.09 -0.21 6.15
CA MET A 153 -15.26 1.15 6.70
C MET A 153 -16.71 1.63 6.64
N GLY A 154 -17.46 1.23 5.62
CA GLY A 154 -18.89 1.50 5.49
C GLY A 154 -19.23 2.76 4.70
N PRO A 155 -20.52 3.12 4.64
CA PRO A 155 -20.99 4.33 3.95
C PRO A 155 -20.49 5.62 4.64
N CYS A 156 -20.59 6.76 3.96
CA CYS A 156 -20.19 8.06 4.54
C CYS A 156 -20.89 8.38 5.87
N SER A 157 -22.13 7.92 6.07
CA SER A 157 -22.85 8.08 7.32
C SER A 157 -22.21 7.31 8.48
N GLU A 158 -21.59 6.15 8.22
CA GLU A 158 -20.87 5.40 9.25
C GLU A 158 -19.52 6.02 9.57
N LEU A 159 -18.89 6.71 8.60
CA LEU A 159 -17.64 7.44 8.81
C LEU A 159 -17.82 8.70 9.69
N ILE A 160 -18.95 9.41 9.58
CA ILE A 160 -19.19 10.70 10.25
C ILE A 160 -20.23 10.54 11.39
N GLY A 161 -20.01 9.56 12.28
CA GLY A 161 -20.89 9.32 13.44
C GLY A 161 -21.76 8.07 13.33
N GLY A 162 -21.19 7.01 12.74
CA GLY A 162 -21.82 5.71 12.63
C GLY A 162 -22.13 4.99 13.93
N SER A 163 -22.76 3.84 13.76
CA SER A 163 -23.18 2.95 14.84
C SER A 163 -22.04 2.23 15.57
N ARG A 164 -20.89 2.02 14.89
CA ARG A 164 -19.72 1.35 15.46
C ARG A 164 -18.83 2.36 16.19
N THR A 165 -18.74 2.25 17.51
CA THR A 165 -18.10 3.26 18.37
C THR A 165 -17.01 2.69 19.28
N SER A 166 -17.00 1.38 19.49
CA SER A 166 -16.00 0.67 20.29
C SER A 166 -15.16 -0.26 19.42
N PRO A 167 -13.90 -0.56 19.80
CA PRO A 167 -13.07 -1.55 19.10
C PRO A 167 -13.79 -2.90 18.87
N LYS A 168 -14.61 -3.34 19.83
CA LYS A 168 -15.36 -4.60 19.74
C LYS A 168 -16.35 -4.62 18.56
N ASP A 169 -16.89 -3.46 18.17
CA ASP A 169 -17.83 -3.37 17.04
C ASP A 169 -17.13 -3.67 15.69
N PHE A 170 -15.80 -3.62 15.67
CA PHE A 170 -14.98 -3.91 14.50
C PHE A 170 -14.46 -5.36 14.48
N THR A 171 -14.73 -6.16 15.52
CA THR A 171 -14.36 -7.58 15.58
C THR A 171 -15.44 -8.51 15.04
N VAL A 172 -16.44 -7.96 14.36
CA VAL A 172 -17.53 -8.69 13.71
C VAL A 172 -17.73 -8.16 12.29
N SER A 173 -18.30 -9.00 11.42
CA SER A 173 -18.62 -8.58 10.06
C SER A 173 -19.67 -7.47 10.08
N PRO A 174 -19.49 -6.37 9.31
CA PRO A 174 -20.45 -5.28 9.30
C PRO A 174 -21.83 -5.72 8.82
N SER A 175 -22.88 -5.16 9.42
CA SER A 175 -24.28 -5.53 9.14
C SER A 175 -24.72 -5.26 7.69
N TRP A 176 -24.02 -4.38 6.98
CA TRP A 176 -24.28 -4.08 5.57
C TRP A 176 -23.60 -5.04 4.60
N VAL A 177 -22.86 -6.04 5.08
CA VAL A 177 -22.33 -7.12 4.24
C VAL A 177 -23.41 -8.22 4.11
N PRO A 178 -24.11 -8.35 2.96
CA PRO A 178 -25.30 -9.18 2.86
C PRO A 178 -25.00 -10.65 2.52
N PHE A 179 -23.75 -11.08 2.67
CA PHE A 179 -23.29 -12.42 2.31
C PHE A 179 -22.30 -12.95 3.36
N PRO A 180 -22.15 -14.29 3.49
CA PRO A 180 -21.17 -14.87 4.41
C PRO A 180 -19.76 -14.35 4.12
N SER A 181 -19.10 -13.83 5.15
CA SER A 181 -17.70 -13.39 5.10
C SER A 181 -17.12 -13.30 6.51
N ASN A 182 -15.82 -13.53 6.61
CA ASN A 182 -15.01 -13.36 7.81
C ASN A 182 -14.38 -11.96 7.89
N LEU A 183 -14.90 -10.98 7.13
CA LEU A 183 -14.39 -9.60 7.09
C LEU A 183 -14.58 -8.90 8.44
N ALA A 184 -13.59 -9.04 9.31
CA ALA A 184 -13.54 -8.43 10.63
C ALA A 184 -12.07 -8.28 11.07
N LEU A 185 -11.84 -7.39 12.03
CA LEU A 185 -10.56 -7.27 12.71
C LEU A 185 -10.46 -8.27 13.85
N ARG A 186 -9.24 -8.72 14.16
CA ARG A 186 -8.96 -9.37 15.45
C ARG A 186 -8.94 -8.34 16.57
N PRO A 187 -9.16 -8.71 17.85
CA PRO A 187 -9.24 -7.75 18.94
C PRO A 187 -7.98 -6.86 19.08
N HIS A 188 -6.77 -7.45 18.95
CA HIS A 188 -5.50 -6.70 18.97
C HIS A 188 -5.31 -5.76 17.76
N GLU A 189 -6.03 -5.95 16.66
CA GLU A 189 -6.03 -5.06 15.51
C GLU A 189 -7.03 -3.93 15.72
N ALA A 190 -8.22 -4.25 16.24
CA ALA A 190 -9.31 -3.32 16.46
C ALA A 190 -8.97 -2.20 17.46
N ARG A 191 -8.01 -2.41 18.38
CA ARG A 191 -7.55 -1.37 19.33
C ARG A 191 -6.99 -0.12 18.65
N PHE A 192 -6.58 -0.20 17.39
CA PHE A 192 -6.06 0.94 16.63
C PHE A 192 -7.14 1.71 15.85
N ILE A 193 -8.35 1.15 15.71
CA ILE A 193 -9.44 1.82 14.99
C ILE A 193 -9.84 3.18 15.57
N PRO A 194 -9.84 3.40 16.90
CA PRO A 194 -10.12 4.72 17.46
C PRO A 194 -9.25 5.84 16.88
N TYR A 195 -8.00 5.58 16.48
CA TYR A 195 -7.14 6.60 15.86
C TYR A 195 -7.63 7.08 14.49
N PHE A 196 -8.36 6.24 13.75
CA PHE A 196 -8.95 6.61 12.45
C PHE A 196 -10.15 7.56 12.61
N TYR A 197 -10.94 7.37 13.67
CA TYR A 197 -12.15 8.15 13.97
C TYR A 197 -11.90 9.33 14.92
N ALA A 198 -10.81 9.32 15.68
CA ALA A 198 -10.45 10.41 16.57
C ALA A 198 -9.89 11.60 15.78
N LYS A 199 -10.20 12.81 16.25
CA LYS A 199 -9.55 14.03 15.75
C LYS A 199 -8.07 14.00 16.13
N ASN A 200 -7.21 14.26 15.15
CA ASN A 200 -5.78 14.40 15.34
C ASN A 200 -5.39 15.88 15.52
N GLU A 201 -4.09 16.20 15.47
CA GLU A 201 -3.54 17.55 15.63
C GLU A 201 -4.02 18.57 14.59
N SER A 202 -4.71 18.12 13.54
CA SER A 202 -5.37 18.93 12.52
C SER A 202 -6.86 19.18 12.82
N ASP A 203 -7.35 18.78 14.00
CA ASP A 203 -8.74 18.96 14.46
C ASP A 203 -9.83 18.26 13.60
N ILE A 204 -9.40 17.30 12.78
CA ILE A 204 -10.24 16.46 11.92
C ILE A 204 -9.72 15.01 11.91
N SER A 205 -10.62 14.03 11.91
CA SER A 205 -10.31 12.60 11.85
C SER A 205 -10.04 12.12 10.41
N ASP A 206 -9.38 10.96 10.26
CA ASP A 206 -9.19 10.36 8.93
C ASP A 206 -10.51 9.87 8.32
N ALA A 207 -11.45 9.42 9.17
CA ALA A 207 -12.81 9.06 8.76
C ALA A 207 -13.56 10.26 8.15
N GLU A 208 -13.52 11.43 8.81
CA GLU A 208 -14.13 12.67 8.31
C GLU A 208 -13.48 13.14 6.99
N ARG A 209 -12.14 13.04 6.89
CA ARG A 209 -11.42 13.34 5.64
C ARG A 209 -11.88 12.45 4.50
N LEU A 210 -11.90 11.13 4.72
CA LEU A 210 -12.30 10.16 3.70
C LEU A 210 -13.76 10.38 3.26
N ALA A 211 -14.68 10.58 4.20
CA ALA A 211 -16.08 10.85 3.88
C ALA A 211 -16.28 12.16 3.11
N THR A 212 -15.52 13.20 3.46
CA THR A 212 -15.49 14.47 2.72
C THR A 212 -15.05 14.26 1.28
N VAL A 213 -13.95 13.53 1.07
CA VAL A 213 -13.44 13.25 -0.28
C VAL A 213 -14.42 12.38 -1.08
N ILE A 214 -14.98 11.31 -0.50
CA ILE A 214 -15.97 10.46 -1.17
C ILE A 214 -17.18 11.29 -1.59
N SER A 215 -17.80 12.02 -0.65
CA SER A 215 -19.02 12.80 -0.90
C SER A 215 -18.84 13.84 -2.02
N ARG A 216 -17.68 14.49 -2.08
CA ARG A 216 -17.33 15.50 -3.10
C ARG A 216 -16.82 14.91 -4.42
N SER A 217 -16.47 13.63 -4.45
CA SER A 217 -16.01 12.98 -5.68
C SER A 217 -17.17 12.75 -6.65
N LYS A 218 -16.91 12.92 -7.97
CA LYS A 218 -17.90 12.61 -9.02
C LYS A 218 -18.19 11.12 -9.12
N PHE A 219 -17.15 10.30 -8.95
CA PHE A 219 -17.19 8.86 -8.81
C PHE A 219 -15.98 8.45 -7.94
N VAL A 220 -15.85 7.18 -7.59
CA VAL A 220 -14.72 6.69 -6.77
C VAL A 220 -13.89 5.71 -7.57
N CYS A 221 -12.59 5.92 -7.61
CA CYS A 221 -11.63 4.99 -8.20
C CYS A 221 -11.03 4.10 -7.12
N VAL A 222 -10.82 2.81 -7.42
CA VAL A 222 -10.24 1.86 -6.46
C VAL A 222 -9.17 1.03 -7.14
N LYS A 223 -8.05 0.80 -6.44
CA LYS A 223 -6.96 -0.10 -6.86
C LYS A 223 -7.40 -1.57 -6.74
N SER A 224 -8.26 -1.99 -7.65
CA SER A 224 -8.94 -3.30 -7.64
C SER A 224 -9.29 -3.76 -9.05
N SER A 225 -9.86 -4.96 -9.18
CA SER A 225 -10.39 -5.51 -10.43
C SER A 225 -11.67 -6.31 -10.19
N TYR A 226 -12.58 -6.33 -11.16
CA TYR A 226 -13.79 -7.16 -11.07
C TYR A 226 -13.47 -8.67 -11.02
N SER A 227 -12.37 -9.11 -11.64
CA SER A 227 -11.88 -10.49 -11.54
C SER A 227 -11.50 -10.91 -10.12
N HIS A 228 -11.20 -9.96 -9.23
CA HIS A 228 -10.77 -10.25 -7.86
C HIS A 228 -11.82 -9.92 -6.79
N GLU A 229 -12.49 -8.77 -6.92
CA GLU A 229 -13.36 -8.20 -5.88
C GLU A 229 -14.77 -7.82 -6.38
N SER A 230 -15.32 -8.50 -7.40
CA SER A 230 -16.62 -8.13 -8.02
C SER A 230 -17.76 -7.87 -7.04
N LYS A 231 -18.01 -8.79 -6.09
CA LYS A 231 -19.09 -8.64 -5.09
C LYS A 231 -18.85 -7.45 -4.16
N TRP A 232 -17.58 -7.17 -3.82
CA TRP A 232 -17.19 -6.08 -2.93
C TRP A 232 -17.28 -4.74 -3.62
N LEU A 233 -16.81 -4.63 -4.87
CA LEU A 233 -16.96 -3.42 -5.70
C LEU A 233 -18.44 -3.06 -5.91
N SER A 234 -19.28 -4.07 -6.15
CA SER A 234 -20.73 -3.89 -6.32
C SER A 234 -21.40 -3.40 -5.04
N LEU A 235 -21.00 -3.91 -3.88
CA LEU A 235 -21.49 -3.44 -2.59
C LEU A 235 -20.97 -2.02 -2.29
N LEU A 236 -19.69 -1.76 -2.54
CA LEU A 236 -19.07 -0.45 -2.29
C LEU A 236 -19.77 0.67 -3.07
N SER A 237 -20.14 0.42 -4.32
CA SER A 237 -20.91 1.38 -5.12
C SER A 237 -22.26 1.73 -4.49
N LYS A 238 -22.94 0.77 -3.86
CA LYS A 238 -24.19 1.01 -3.12
C LYS A 238 -23.94 1.81 -1.83
N LEU A 239 -22.89 1.47 -1.07
CA LEU A 239 -22.57 2.15 0.20
C LEU A 239 -22.15 3.60 0.00
N PHE A 240 -21.42 3.90 -1.08
CA PHE A 240 -20.99 5.25 -1.39
C PHE A 240 -22.02 6.05 -2.18
N GLU A 241 -23.12 5.41 -2.61
CA GLU A 241 -24.13 5.99 -3.51
C GLU A 241 -23.52 6.66 -4.74
N LYS A 242 -22.42 6.05 -5.22
CA LYS A 242 -21.57 6.55 -6.30
C LYS A 242 -21.09 5.40 -7.14
N GLU A 243 -20.83 5.70 -8.40
CA GLU A 243 -20.15 4.74 -9.26
C GLU A 243 -18.74 4.48 -8.73
N VAL A 244 -18.38 3.20 -8.64
CA VAL A 244 -17.05 2.75 -8.24
C VAL A 244 -16.37 2.15 -9.48
N VAL A 245 -15.24 2.74 -9.86
CA VAL A 245 -14.49 2.41 -11.07
C VAL A 245 -13.16 1.75 -10.66
N PRO A 246 -13.00 0.43 -10.83
CA PRO A 246 -11.71 -0.20 -10.60
C PRO A 246 -10.71 0.23 -11.68
N VAL A 247 -9.50 0.62 -11.26
CA VAL A 247 -8.41 1.05 -12.16
C VAL A 247 -7.38 -0.06 -12.40
N GLY A 248 -7.75 -1.31 -12.12
CA GLY A 248 -6.84 -2.44 -12.10
C GLY A 248 -6.00 -2.48 -10.83
N LEU A 249 -5.16 -3.51 -10.72
CA LEU A 249 -4.31 -3.70 -9.54
C LEU A 249 -3.02 -2.87 -9.58
N LEU A 250 -2.74 -2.20 -10.70
CA LEU A 250 -1.54 -1.38 -10.92
C LEU A 250 -0.22 -2.09 -10.50
N PRO A 251 0.03 -3.33 -10.95
CA PRO A 251 1.28 -4.00 -10.64
C PRO A 251 2.48 -3.23 -11.25
N PRO A 252 3.60 -3.09 -10.51
CA PRO A 252 4.84 -2.52 -11.06
C PRO A 252 5.34 -3.33 -12.26
N SER A 253 5.89 -2.65 -13.27
CA SER A 253 6.47 -3.31 -14.45
C SER A 253 7.87 -3.87 -14.15
N ILE A 254 8.02 -5.19 -14.34
CA ILE A 254 9.30 -5.92 -14.16
C ILE A 254 10.33 -5.50 -15.21
N ASP A 255 9.92 -5.32 -16.47
CA ASP A 255 10.81 -5.08 -17.62
C ASP A 255 11.53 -3.73 -17.57
N LYS A 256 11.15 -2.87 -16.62
CA LYS A 256 11.72 -1.54 -16.41
C LYS A 256 12.54 -1.43 -15.13
N ASP A 257 12.62 -2.48 -14.31
CA ASP A 257 13.51 -2.49 -13.16
C ASP A 257 14.96 -2.74 -13.61
N LYS A 258 15.57 -1.69 -14.14
CA LYS A 258 16.99 -1.61 -14.49
C LYS A 258 17.83 -1.15 -13.31
N SER A 259 17.29 -1.18 -12.08
CA SER A 259 18.08 -0.81 -10.91
C SER A 259 19.33 -1.69 -10.90
N PRO A 260 20.54 -1.11 -10.84
CA PRO A 260 21.74 -1.90 -10.78
C PRO A 260 21.63 -2.83 -9.57
N ILE A 261 21.97 -4.11 -9.75
CA ILE A 261 22.15 -5.01 -8.62
C ILE A 261 23.34 -4.45 -7.86
N LYS A 262 23.08 -3.56 -6.91
CA LYS A 262 24.09 -3.20 -5.94
C LYS A 262 24.20 -4.40 -5.02
N LYS A 263 25.42 -4.90 -4.83
CA LYS A 263 25.70 -5.82 -3.73
C LYS A 263 25.11 -5.22 -2.47
N SER A 264 24.32 -6.01 -1.77
CA SER A 264 23.77 -5.55 -0.52
C SER A 264 24.79 -5.72 0.59
N THR A 265 24.87 -4.72 1.46
CA THR A 265 25.70 -4.79 2.65
C THR A 265 24.94 -5.53 3.74
N THR A 266 25.51 -6.64 4.19
CA THR A 266 25.04 -7.44 5.33
C THR A 266 26.03 -7.30 6.49
N ALA A 267 25.71 -7.79 7.69
CA ALA A 267 26.70 -7.78 8.78
C ALA A 267 27.92 -8.69 8.49
N LEU A 268 27.76 -9.64 7.56
CA LEU A 268 28.80 -10.61 7.18
C LEU A 268 29.61 -10.17 5.94
N GLY A 269 29.29 -9.01 5.35
CA GLY A 269 29.96 -8.47 4.17
C GLY A 269 29.01 -8.17 3.01
N GLU A 270 29.58 -7.89 1.84
CA GLU A 270 28.82 -7.65 0.62
C GLU A 270 28.28 -8.97 0.04
N VAL A 271 26.98 -9.05 -0.19
CA VAL A 271 26.30 -10.20 -0.80
C VAL A 271 25.53 -9.74 -2.04
N ASP A 272 25.72 -10.43 -3.16
CA ASP A 272 24.78 -10.35 -4.26
C ASP A 272 23.61 -11.29 -3.97
N VAL A 273 22.44 -10.71 -3.70
CA VAL A 273 21.23 -11.45 -3.33
C VAL A 273 20.74 -12.34 -4.48
N ILE A 274 20.97 -11.93 -5.74
CA ILE A 274 20.56 -12.71 -6.90
C ILE A 274 21.51 -13.89 -7.09
N ASP A 275 22.82 -13.69 -7.02
CA ASP A 275 23.79 -14.80 -7.11
C ASP A 275 23.59 -15.84 -5.98
N TRP A 276 23.18 -15.38 -4.79
CA TRP A 276 22.83 -16.28 -3.68
C TRP A 276 21.57 -17.09 -3.99
N LEU A 277 20.57 -16.49 -4.64
CA LEU A 277 19.34 -17.17 -5.07
C LEU A 277 19.59 -18.19 -6.17
N ASP A 278 20.47 -17.89 -7.13
CA ASP A 278 20.84 -18.78 -8.23
C ASP A 278 21.42 -20.12 -7.75
N GLN A 279 21.98 -20.15 -6.54
CA GLN A 279 22.55 -21.35 -5.92
C GLN A 279 21.52 -22.19 -5.14
N ARG A 280 20.25 -21.78 -5.13
CA ARG A 280 19.17 -22.47 -4.39
C ARG A 280 18.22 -23.20 -5.33
N PRO A 281 17.64 -24.34 -4.92
CA PRO A 281 16.61 -25.03 -5.69
C PRO A 281 15.41 -24.13 -5.99
N ALA A 282 14.66 -24.49 -7.04
CA ALA A 282 13.41 -23.82 -7.38
C ALA A 282 12.41 -23.90 -6.21
N GLU A 283 11.67 -22.81 -6.00
CA GLU A 283 10.60 -22.71 -4.99
C GLU A 283 11.02 -23.11 -3.55
N SER A 284 12.30 -22.95 -3.19
CA SER A 284 12.83 -23.38 -1.88
C SER A 284 13.14 -22.24 -0.90
N VAL A 285 13.05 -20.98 -1.32
CA VAL A 285 13.45 -19.82 -0.53
C VAL A 285 12.22 -19.03 -0.08
N LEU A 286 12.15 -18.72 1.22
CA LEU A 286 11.19 -17.79 1.79
C LEU A 286 11.73 -16.35 1.68
N TYR A 287 11.00 -15.49 0.97
CA TYR A 287 11.27 -14.05 1.00
C TYR A 287 10.56 -13.39 2.19
N ILE A 288 11.22 -12.52 2.94
CA ILE A 288 10.68 -11.88 4.14
C ILE A 288 10.77 -10.36 3.98
N ALA A 289 9.62 -9.68 3.97
CA ALA A 289 9.54 -8.22 3.90
C ALA A 289 8.23 -7.66 4.50
N PHE A 290 8.37 -6.64 5.35
CA PHE A 290 7.25 -5.95 6.00
C PHE A 290 6.93 -4.57 5.40
N GLY A 291 7.29 -4.37 4.13
CA GLY A 291 7.03 -3.11 3.44
C GLY A 291 7.89 -1.96 3.97
N SER A 292 7.44 -0.73 3.71
CA SER A 292 8.23 0.47 4.01
C SER A 292 7.99 1.08 5.40
N GLU A 293 6.89 0.72 6.06
CA GLU A 293 6.33 1.47 7.19
C GLU A 293 5.91 0.58 8.38
N ALA A 294 5.87 -0.74 8.23
CA ALA A 294 5.51 -1.61 9.34
C ALA A 294 6.75 -1.95 10.18
N ALA A 295 6.66 -1.70 11.48
CA ALA A 295 7.70 -2.02 12.45
C ALA A 295 7.15 -2.93 13.54
N LEU A 296 7.87 -4.00 13.84
CA LEU A 296 7.65 -4.83 15.04
C LEU A 296 8.42 -4.22 16.22
N SER A 297 7.99 -4.53 17.44
CA SER A 297 8.85 -4.31 18.62
C SER A 297 10.10 -5.18 18.51
N ILE A 298 11.17 -4.82 19.25
CA ILE A 298 12.42 -5.60 19.23
C ILE A 298 12.15 -7.03 19.74
N GLU A 299 11.28 -7.18 20.73
CA GLU A 299 10.91 -8.46 21.31
C GLU A 299 10.22 -9.36 20.27
N LEU A 300 9.23 -8.84 19.53
CA LEU A 300 8.56 -9.60 18.47
C LEU A 300 9.47 -9.84 17.26
N LEU A 301 10.39 -8.93 16.98
CA LEU A 301 11.41 -9.13 15.95
C LEU A 301 12.37 -10.26 16.33
N HIS A 302 12.71 -10.40 17.61
CA HIS A 302 13.50 -11.53 18.11
C HIS A 302 12.75 -12.85 18.01
N GLU A 303 11.47 -12.91 18.41
CA GLU A 303 10.64 -14.12 18.25
C GLU A 303 10.52 -14.51 16.77
N LEU A 304 10.32 -13.53 15.88
CA LEU A 304 10.30 -13.77 14.44
C LEU A 304 11.63 -14.35 13.96
N ALA A 305 12.76 -13.73 14.29
CA ALA A 305 14.07 -14.18 13.87
C ALA A 305 14.35 -15.61 14.35
N LEU A 306 14.10 -15.90 15.63
CA LEU A 306 14.31 -17.23 16.19
C LEU A 306 13.36 -18.25 15.55
N GLY A 307 12.13 -17.87 15.22
CA GLY A 307 11.19 -18.74 14.50
C GLY A 307 11.66 -19.06 13.08
N ILE A 308 12.20 -18.08 12.36
CA ILE A 308 12.82 -18.31 11.04
C ILE A 308 14.02 -19.25 11.16
N GLU A 309 14.92 -19.02 12.12
CA GLU A 309 16.07 -19.91 12.39
C GLU A 309 15.65 -21.34 12.74
N MET A 310 14.56 -21.49 13.51
CA MET A 310 14.00 -22.79 13.90
C MET A 310 13.28 -23.50 12.75
N SER A 311 12.77 -22.77 11.76
CA SER A 311 12.12 -23.36 10.59
C SER A 311 13.08 -24.15 9.70
N LYS A 312 14.37 -23.77 9.68
CA LYS A 312 15.42 -24.29 8.78
C LYS A 312 15.17 -24.08 7.29
N VAL A 313 14.09 -23.39 6.92
CA VAL A 313 13.79 -23.00 5.54
C VAL A 313 14.78 -21.94 5.09
N PRO A 314 15.40 -22.08 3.89
CA PRO A 314 16.24 -21.04 3.34
C PRO A 314 15.50 -19.71 3.17
N PHE A 315 16.12 -18.58 3.49
CA PHE A 315 15.41 -17.29 3.48
C PHE A 315 16.24 -16.09 3.00
N ILE A 316 15.53 -15.08 2.50
CA ILE A 316 16.08 -13.73 2.32
C ILE A 316 15.20 -12.77 3.10
N TRP A 317 15.82 -11.98 3.97
CA TRP A 317 15.14 -11.00 4.77
C TRP A 317 15.56 -9.58 4.42
N ALA A 318 14.65 -8.84 3.79
CA ALA A 318 14.76 -7.41 3.62
C ALA A 318 14.35 -6.68 4.91
N LEU A 319 15.29 -6.51 5.83
CA LEU A 319 15.08 -5.92 7.14
C LEU A 319 15.59 -4.48 7.16
N ARG A 320 14.67 -3.52 7.34
CA ARG A 320 15.03 -2.12 7.56
C ARG A 320 15.05 -1.82 9.04
N LYS A 321 16.12 -1.19 9.52
CA LYS A 321 16.14 -0.62 10.87
C LYS A 321 15.17 0.57 10.94
N PRO A 322 14.31 0.66 11.97
CA PRO A 322 13.51 1.85 12.20
C PRO A 322 14.40 3.08 12.37
N THR A 323 13.98 4.22 11.82
CA THR A 323 14.70 5.52 11.90
C THR A 323 14.87 6.04 13.33
N SER A 324 14.06 5.56 14.28
CA SER A 324 14.16 5.87 15.70
C SER A 324 15.25 5.08 16.43
N VAL A 325 15.79 4.03 15.82
CA VAL A 325 16.81 3.16 16.40
C VAL A 325 18.19 3.61 15.89
N SER A 326 19.17 3.76 16.78
CA SER A 326 20.52 4.17 16.37
C SER A 326 21.15 3.13 15.43
N GLU A 327 21.99 3.58 14.50
CA GLU A 327 22.64 2.70 13.52
C GLU A 327 23.43 1.57 14.20
N ASP A 328 24.05 1.85 15.36
CA ASP A 328 24.82 0.90 16.16
C ASP A 328 23.97 -0.12 16.93
N THR A 329 22.66 0.12 17.08
CA THR A 329 21.79 -0.81 17.82
C THR A 329 21.59 -2.09 17.00
N ARG A 330 21.89 -3.23 17.64
CA ARG A 330 21.54 -4.56 17.10
C ARG A 330 20.06 -4.81 17.37
N ILE A 331 19.31 -5.07 16.30
CA ILE A 331 17.86 -5.33 16.34
C ILE A 331 17.52 -6.82 16.18
N LEU A 332 18.51 -7.64 15.85
CA LEU A 332 18.38 -9.10 15.75
C LEU A 332 19.05 -9.76 16.96
N PRO A 333 18.63 -10.99 17.32
CA PRO A 333 19.27 -11.76 18.36
C PRO A 333 20.78 -11.88 18.13
N GLU A 334 21.55 -11.85 19.21
CA GLU A 334 23.00 -11.96 19.13
C GLU A 334 23.41 -13.23 18.37
N GLY A 335 24.32 -13.10 17.40
CA GLY A 335 24.84 -14.20 16.59
C GLY A 335 23.87 -14.76 15.54
N PHE A 336 22.71 -14.12 15.30
CA PHE A 336 21.68 -14.64 14.39
C PHE A 336 22.20 -14.81 12.95
N GLU A 337 22.85 -13.79 12.39
CA GLU A 337 23.37 -13.84 11.02
C GLU A 337 24.47 -14.92 10.90
N GLU A 338 25.33 -15.07 11.91
CA GLU A 338 26.37 -16.11 11.93
C GLU A 338 25.78 -17.53 12.00
N ARG A 339 24.73 -17.74 12.80
CA ARG A 339 24.06 -19.05 12.92
C ARG A 339 23.25 -19.41 11.67
N THR A 340 22.82 -18.42 10.89
CA THR A 340 21.96 -18.62 9.71
C THR A 340 22.68 -18.44 8.37
N LYS A 341 23.96 -18.06 8.35
CA LYS A 341 24.74 -17.74 7.14
C LYS A 341 24.66 -18.77 6.00
N ASP A 342 24.50 -20.05 6.31
CA ASP A 342 24.47 -21.13 5.30
C ASP A 342 23.09 -21.26 4.63
N ILE A 343 22.04 -20.77 5.29
CA ILE A 343 20.64 -20.90 4.86
C ILE A 343 19.94 -19.57 4.61
N GLY A 344 20.50 -18.44 5.05
CA GLY A 344 19.81 -17.16 4.97
C GLY A 344 20.71 -15.95 4.74
N VAL A 345 20.08 -14.90 4.19
CA VAL A 345 20.71 -13.59 3.99
C VAL A 345 19.79 -12.52 4.60
N VAL A 346 20.34 -11.71 5.51
CA VAL A 346 19.69 -10.50 6.01
C VAL A 346 20.31 -9.28 5.35
N THR A 347 19.46 -8.39 4.85
CA THR A 347 19.87 -7.25 4.04
C THR A 347 18.92 -6.08 4.28
N GLY A 348 19.40 -4.84 4.08
CA GLY A 348 18.55 -3.65 4.16
C GLY A 348 17.52 -3.57 3.03
N TRP A 349 17.91 -2.95 1.91
CA TRP A 349 17.05 -2.82 0.73
C TRP A 349 17.33 -3.93 -0.28
N VAL A 350 16.29 -4.43 -0.94
CA VAL A 350 16.40 -5.36 -2.07
C VAL A 350 15.51 -4.89 -3.22
N PRO A 351 15.85 -5.21 -4.48
CA PRO A 351 14.94 -5.04 -5.61
C PRO A 351 13.81 -6.08 -5.52
N GLN A 352 12.79 -5.78 -4.70
CA GLN A 352 11.72 -6.71 -4.31
C GLN A 352 11.09 -7.42 -5.51
N MET A 353 10.79 -6.70 -6.60
CA MET A 353 10.22 -7.29 -7.81
C MET A 353 11.12 -8.34 -8.45
N ARG A 354 12.44 -8.17 -8.39
CA ARG A 354 13.41 -9.13 -8.93
C ARG A 354 13.58 -10.34 -8.03
N VAL A 355 13.57 -10.14 -6.71
CA VAL A 355 13.58 -11.23 -5.73
C VAL A 355 12.33 -12.09 -5.91
N LEU A 356 11.14 -11.47 -5.93
CA LEU A 356 9.88 -12.17 -6.16
C LEU A 356 9.83 -12.85 -7.55
N ALA A 357 10.48 -12.29 -8.57
CA ALA A 357 10.55 -12.93 -9.89
C ALA A 357 11.48 -14.16 -9.96
N HIS A 358 12.34 -14.36 -8.96
CA HIS A 358 13.36 -15.40 -9.01
C HIS A 358 12.76 -16.80 -8.83
N ALA A 359 13.22 -17.76 -9.63
CA ALA A 359 12.68 -19.13 -9.64
C ALA A 359 12.84 -19.87 -8.29
N SER A 360 13.89 -19.53 -7.54
CA SER A 360 14.15 -20.13 -6.22
C SER A 360 13.26 -19.60 -5.10
N VAL A 361 12.56 -18.47 -5.28
CA VAL A 361 11.59 -17.99 -4.30
C VAL A 361 10.33 -18.86 -4.39
N GLY A 362 9.93 -19.44 -3.25
CA GLY A 362 8.78 -20.34 -3.14
C GLY A 362 7.69 -19.86 -2.20
N GLY A 363 7.91 -18.76 -1.49
CA GLY A 363 6.93 -18.18 -0.58
C GLY A 363 7.36 -16.79 -0.08
N HIS A 364 6.41 -16.07 0.51
CA HIS A 364 6.64 -14.72 1.00
C HIS A 364 6.02 -14.51 2.38
N LEU A 365 6.85 -14.21 3.38
CA LEU A 365 6.42 -13.73 4.67
C LEU A 365 6.21 -12.22 4.60
N THR A 366 4.96 -11.81 4.76
CA THR A 366 4.54 -10.43 4.49
C THR A 366 3.60 -9.88 5.56
N HIS A 367 3.61 -8.56 5.67
CA HIS A 367 2.67 -7.75 6.45
C HIS A 367 1.27 -7.66 5.84
N CYS A 368 1.01 -8.25 4.67
CA CYS A 368 -0.29 -8.19 3.98
C CYS A 368 -0.72 -6.77 3.55
N GLY A 369 0.23 -5.84 3.37
CA GLY A 369 -0.07 -4.54 2.75
C GLY A 369 -0.49 -4.74 1.28
N TRP A 370 -1.55 -4.06 0.85
CA TRP A 370 -2.21 -4.36 -0.43
C TRP A 370 -1.29 -4.28 -1.65
N SER A 371 -0.35 -3.33 -1.69
CA SER A 371 0.66 -3.27 -2.76
C SER A 371 1.61 -4.47 -2.76
N SER A 372 2.05 -4.94 -1.59
CA SER A 372 2.91 -6.13 -1.50
C SER A 372 2.17 -7.40 -1.87
N VAL A 373 0.88 -7.49 -1.52
CA VAL A 373 -0.02 -8.58 -1.96
C VAL A 373 -0.13 -8.60 -3.49
N VAL A 374 -0.35 -7.43 -4.10
CA VAL A 374 -0.41 -7.32 -5.57
C VAL A 374 0.91 -7.74 -6.21
N GLU A 375 2.04 -7.23 -5.72
CA GLU A 375 3.37 -7.56 -6.23
C GLU A 375 3.68 -9.05 -6.11
N ASN A 376 3.34 -9.66 -4.97
CA ASN A 376 3.52 -11.07 -4.71
C ASN A 376 2.77 -11.97 -5.69
N PHE A 377 1.46 -11.73 -5.84
CA PHE A 377 0.63 -12.60 -6.69
C PHE A 377 0.88 -12.42 -8.18
N GLN A 378 1.65 -11.40 -8.63
CA GLN A 378 2.19 -11.43 -9.99
C GLN A 378 3.07 -12.66 -10.27
N PHE A 379 3.64 -13.26 -9.23
CA PHE A 379 4.50 -14.43 -9.33
C PHE A 379 3.84 -15.71 -8.81
N GLY A 380 2.74 -15.58 -8.07
CA GLY A 380 1.93 -16.71 -7.59
C GLY A 380 2.49 -17.36 -6.33
N HIS A 381 3.25 -16.61 -5.53
CA HIS A 381 3.86 -17.14 -4.30
C HIS A 381 2.82 -17.26 -3.17
N PRO A 382 2.83 -18.36 -2.41
CA PRO A 382 2.04 -18.49 -1.19
C PRO A 382 2.54 -17.52 -0.10
N LEU A 383 1.65 -17.15 0.83
CA LEU A 383 1.96 -16.17 1.87
C LEU A 383 2.09 -16.79 3.27
N VAL A 384 3.14 -16.43 4.00
CA VAL A 384 3.10 -16.42 5.47
C VAL A 384 2.62 -15.04 5.89
N GLN A 385 1.46 -14.97 6.52
CA GLN A 385 0.74 -13.73 6.76
C GLN A 385 0.99 -13.28 8.21
N LEU A 386 1.54 -12.08 8.37
CA LEU A 386 1.78 -11.47 9.67
C LEU A 386 1.34 -10.00 9.62
N PRO A 387 0.03 -9.70 9.66
CA PRO A 387 -0.45 -8.31 9.66
C PRO A 387 0.07 -7.56 10.89
N ILE A 388 0.56 -6.33 10.68
CA ILE A 388 1.19 -5.51 11.71
C ILE A 388 0.34 -4.28 12.06
N CYS A 389 -0.15 -3.56 11.05
CA CYS A 389 -0.87 -2.29 11.25
C CYS A 389 -1.86 -1.97 10.13
N ASN A 390 -2.59 -0.86 10.26
CA ASN A 390 -3.51 -0.32 9.25
C ASN A 390 -4.57 -1.34 8.81
N ASP A 391 -4.80 -1.48 7.51
CA ASP A 391 -5.79 -2.36 6.87
C ASP A 391 -5.29 -3.80 6.67
N GLN A 392 -4.08 -4.12 7.11
CA GLN A 392 -3.42 -5.39 6.83
C GLN A 392 -4.19 -6.60 7.36
N GLY A 393 -4.80 -6.48 8.53
CA GLY A 393 -5.65 -7.52 9.11
C GLY A 393 -6.89 -7.82 8.26
N LEU A 394 -7.47 -6.80 7.61
CA LEU A 394 -8.61 -6.97 6.71
C LEU A 394 -8.19 -7.61 5.38
N ASN A 395 -7.04 -7.20 4.85
CA ASN A 395 -6.45 -7.83 3.67
C ASN A 395 -6.19 -9.32 3.94
N ASP A 396 -5.65 -9.63 5.12
CA ASP A 396 -5.40 -11.00 5.60
C ASP A 396 -6.67 -11.87 5.60
N ARG A 397 -7.81 -11.39 6.15
CA ARG A 397 -9.07 -12.16 6.16
C ARG A 397 -9.50 -12.64 4.77
N ILE A 398 -9.35 -11.78 3.76
CA ILE A 398 -9.77 -12.10 2.38
C ILE A 398 -8.80 -13.08 1.71
N LEU A 399 -7.53 -13.03 2.10
CA LEU A 399 -6.52 -13.97 1.63
C LEU A 399 -6.68 -15.33 2.29
N GLU A 400 -7.05 -15.38 3.58
CA GLU A 400 -7.44 -16.61 4.28
C GLU A 400 -8.68 -17.26 3.63
N GLU A 401 -9.72 -16.48 3.31
CA GLU A 401 -10.92 -16.98 2.60
C GLU A 401 -10.56 -17.66 1.25
N LYS A 402 -9.46 -17.25 0.62
CA LYS A 402 -8.98 -17.81 -0.66
C LYS A 402 -7.98 -18.96 -0.48
N MET A 403 -7.57 -19.27 0.76
CA MET A 403 -6.58 -20.31 1.07
C MET A 403 -5.28 -20.14 0.27
N VAL A 404 -4.75 -18.91 0.22
CA VAL A 404 -3.50 -18.56 -0.50
C VAL A 404 -2.33 -18.21 0.43
N GLY A 405 -2.56 -18.29 1.74
CA GLY A 405 -1.55 -18.12 2.75
C GLY A 405 -1.94 -18.79 4.06
N LEU A 406 -1.01 -18.74 5.01
CA LEU A 406 -1.22 -19.13 6.40
C LEU A 406 -0.86 -17.95 7.30
N VAL A 407 -1.75 -17.64 8.23
CA VAL A 407 -1.53 -16.63 9.24
C VAL A 407 -0.68 -17.16 10.37
N VAL A 408 0.27 -16.34 10.84
CA VAL A 408 0.96 -16.60 12.11
C VAL A 408 -0.06 -16.39 13.24
N PRO A 409 -0.35 -17.40 14.07
CA PRO A 409 -1.19 -17.24 15.24
C PRO A 409 -0.67 -16.12 16.14
N ARG A 410 -1.58 -15.30 16.66
CA ARG A 410 -1.26 -14.22 17.60
C ARG A 410 -2.24 -14.25 18.75
N ASP A 411 -1.79 -13.81 19.91
CA ASP A 411 -2.65 -13.55 21.05
C ASP A 411 -3.69 -12.47 20.69
N ASP A 412 -4.95 -12.71 21.05
CA ASP A 412 -6.04 -11.81 20.69
C ASP A 412 -5.97 -10.48 21.46
N GLU A 413 -5.43 -10.45 22.67
CA GLU A 413 -5.37 -9.26 23.52
C GLU A 413 -4.10 -8.44 23.24
N THR A 414 -2.94 -9.08 23.27
CA THR A 414 -1.65 -8.41 23.13
C THR A 414 -1.23 -8.27 21.67
N GLY A 415 -1.61 -9.23 20.82
CA GLY A 415 -1.08 -9.39 19.49
C GLY A 415 0.30 -10.06 19.48
N ASP A 416 0.77 -10.67 20.55
CA ASP A 416 2.09 -11.32 20.53
C ASP A 416 2.04 -12.67 19.80
N PHE A 417 3.19 -13.13 19.31
CA PHE A 417 3.34 -14.44 18.68
C PHE A 417 4.62 -15.11 19.16
N SER A 418 4.66 -16.44 19.09
CA SER A 418 5.83 -17.22 19.49
C SER A 418 6.70 -17.58 18.29
N ARG A 419 8.01 -17.76 18.52
CA ARG A 419 8.93 -18.37 17.54
C ARG A 419 8.47 -19.75 17.07
N GLU A 420 7.84 -20.54 17.94
CA GLU A 420 7.33 -21.88 17.60
C GLU A 420 6.22 -21.81 16.56
N ASP A 421 5.30 -20.85 16.72
CA ASP A 421 4.20 -20.61 15.78
C ASP A 421 4.74 -20.13 14.42
N VAL A 422 5.69 -19.19 14.42
CA VAL A 422 6.38 -18.74 13.20
C VAL A 422 7.04 -19.92 12.50
N ALA A 423 7.85 -20.71 13.22
CA ALA A 423 8.58 -21.84 12.66
C ALA A 423 7.64 -22.90 12.07
N LYS A 424 6.53 -23.18 12.77
CA LYS A 424 5.50 -24.12 12.32
C LYS A 424 4.83 -23.62 11.03
N VAL A 425 4.34 -22.39 11.00
CA VAL A 425 3.64 -21.86 9.83
C VAL A 425 4.56 -21.82 8.60
N VAL A 426 5.82 -21.43 8.79
CA VAL A 426 6.82 -21.42 7.71
C VAL A 426 7.05 -22.83 7.15
N ARG A 427 7.28 -23.83 8.00
CA ARG A 427 7.47 -25.22 7.54
C ARG A 427 6.24 -25.78 6.86
N VAL A 428 5.05 -25.59 7.45
CA VAL A 428 3.79 -26.06 6.87
C VAL A 428 3.61 -25.49 5.46
N LEU A 429 3.83 -24.19 5.29
CA LEU A 429 3.65 -23.52 4.00
C LEU A 429 4.68 -23.98 2.96
N MET A 430 5.94 -24.17 3.35
CA MET A 430 7.05 -24.34 2.42
C MET A 430 7.35 -25.82 2.12
N GLU A 431 7.26 -26.70 3.11
CA GLU A 431 7.81 -28.06 3.04
C GLU A 431 6.74 -29.15 3.21
N GLU A 432 5.68 -28.91 3.98
CA GLU A 432 4.70 -29.94 4.33
C GLU A 432 3.61 -30.13 3.25
N GLU A 433 2.87 -31.25 3.36
CA GLU A 433 1.83 -31.67 2.41
C GLU A 433 0.61 -30.75 2.46
N GLU A 434 0.23 -30.31 3.66
CA GLU A 434 -0.86 -29.39 3.94
C GLU A 434 -0.67 -28.06 3.19
N GLY A 435 0.57 -27.61 3.03
CA GLY A 435 0.90 -26.41 2.27
C GLY A 435 0.65 -26.54 0.77
N LYS A 436 0.62 -27.75 0.18
CA LYS A 436 0.51 -27.92 -1.28
C LYS A 436 -0.73 -27.28 -1.88
N VAL A 437 -1.88 -27.39 -1.20
CA VAL A 437 -3.14 -26.77 -1.65
C VAL A 437 -3.00 -25.25 -1.66
N ILE A 438 -2.34 -24.69 -0.64
CA ILE A 438 -2.13 -23.25 -0.49
C ILE A 438 -1.18 -22.73 -1.59
N ARG A 439 -0.07 -23.45 -1.83
CA ARG A 439 0.87 -23.16 -2.94
C ARG A 439 0.16 -23.22 -4.30
N HIS A 440 -0.73 -24.21 -4.50
CA HIS A 440 -1.51 -24.32 -5.72
C HIS A 440 -2.47 -23.14 -5.92
N ASN A 441 -3.26 -22.78 -4.91
CA ASN A 441 -4.21 -21.67 -4.98
C ASN A 441 -3.50 -20.32 -5.21
N ALA A 442 -2.34 -20.10 -4.57
CA ALA A 442 -1.53 -18.92 -4.80
C ALA A 442 -1.06 -18.81 -6.26
N LYS A 443 -0.66 -19.92 -6.88
CA LYS A 443 -0.30 -19.97 -8.31
C LYS A 443 -1.49 -19.63 -9.21
N GLN A 444 -2.71 -20.01 -8.86
CA GLN A 444 -3.91 -19.64 -9.63
C GLN A 444 -4.17 -18.13 -9.62
N LEU A 445 -3.89 -17.44 -8.51
CA LEU A 445 -4.05 -15.98 -8.46
C LEU A 445 -3.12 -15.25 -9.43
N LYS A 446 -2.02 -15.88 -9.86
CA LYS A 446 -1.13 -15.33 -10.89
C LYS A 446 -1.87 -14.98 -12.17
N GLU A 447 -2.84 -15.79 -12.57
CA GLU A 447 -3.63 -15.57 -13.80
C GLU A 447 -4.44 -14.27 -13.77
N ILE A 448 -4.77 -13.78 -12.57
CA ILE A 448 -5.49 -12.52 -12.37
C ILE A 448 -4.49 -11.38 -12.17
N PHE A 449 -3.53 -11.56 -11.27
CA PHE A 449 -2.64 -10.49 -10.84
C PHE A 449 -1.56 -10.15 -11.88
N ALA A 450 -1.09 -11.13 -12.66
CA ALA A 450 -0.15 -10.92 -13.75
C ALA A 450 -0.83 -10.54 -15.09
N ASN A 451 -2.17 -10.48 -15.15
CA ASN A 451 -2.90 -10.18 -16.39
C ASN A 451 -2.82 -8.70 -16.78
N ARG A 452 -1.72 -8.33 -17.42
CA ARG A 452 -1.46 -6.96 -17.89
C ARG A 452 -2.54 -6.44 -18.85
N ALA A 453 -3.07 -7.28 -19.73
CA ALA A 453 -4.12 -6.87 -20.67
C ALA A 453 -5.41 -6.47 -19.92
N SER A 454 -5.80 -7.24 -18.89
CA SER A 454 -6.93 -6.88 -18.02
C SER A 454 -6.67 -5.57 -17.29
N HIS A 455 -5.48 -5.37 -16.70
CA HIS A 455 -5.16 -4.13 -16.00
C HIS A 455 -5.15 -2.92 -16.93
N GLU A 456 -4.57 -3.02 -18.14
CA GLU A 456 -4.59 -1.93 -19.13
C GLU A 456 -6.03 -1.62 -19.58
N LYS A 457 -6.88 -2.63 -19.77
CA LYS A 457 -8.30 -2.41 -20.07
C LYS A 457 -9.03 -1.62 -18.97
N HIS A 458 -8.75 -1.89 -17.70
CA HIS A 458 -9.34 -1.10 -16.60
C HIS A 458 -8.91 0.37 -16.67
N ILE A 459 -7.67 0.65 -17.10
CA ILE A 459 -7.21 2.03 -17.30
C ILE A 459 -7.90 2.66 -18.52
N ASP A 460 -8.10 1.92 -19.61
CA ASP A 460 -8.85 2.41 -20.77
C ASP A 460 -10.29 2.78 -20.37
N ASP A 461 -10.98 1.89 -19.68
CA ASP A 461 -12.35 2.11 -19.17
C ASP A 461 -12.39 3.34 -18.23
N PHE A 462 -11.37 3.52 -17.39
CA PHE A 462 -11.22 4.69 -16.52
C PHE A 462 -10.99 5.99 -17.30
N VAL A 463 -10.16 5.98 -18.35
CA VAL A 463 -9.92 7.15 -19.21
C VAL A 463 -11.20 7.57 -19.93
N GLU A 464 -11.94 6.62 -20.50
CA GLU A 464 -13.22 6.91 -21.15
C GLU A 464 -14.23 7.50 -20.16
N LYS A 465 -14.17 7.07 -18.89
CA LYS A 465 -14.98 7.67 -17.83
C LYS A 465 -14.62 9.13 -17.54
N LEU A 466 -13.33 9.45 -17.45
CA LEU A 466 -12.86 10.83 -17.26
C LEU A 466 -13.28 11.72 -18.42
N LYS A 467 -13.17 11.24 -19.66
CA LYS A 467 -13.57 11.97 -20.88
C LYS A 467 -15.07 12.23 -20.92
N LYS A 468 -15.89 11.22 -20.66
CA LYS A 468 -17.35 11.33 -20.66
C LYS A 468 -17.82 12.44 -19.72
N PHE A 469 -17.34 12.43 -18.49
CA PHE A 469 -17.74 13.43 -17.50
C PHE A 469 -17.18 14.84 -17.76
N LYS A 470 -16.07 14.98 -18.50
CA LYS A 470 -15.59 16.30 -18.95
C LYS A 470 -16.56 16.94 -19.95
N GLN A 471 -17.29 16.16 -20.74
CA GLN A 471 -18.28 16.67 -21.69
C GLN A 471 -19.59 17.11 -21.01
N ASP A 472 -19.85 16.63 -19.79
CA ASP A 472 -21.07 16.92 -19.02
C ASP A 472 -20.94 18.20 -18.15
N VAL A 473 -19.78 18.88 -18.17
CA VAL A 473 -19.45 20.11 -17.42
C VAL A 473 -19.26 21.27 -18.39
#